data_AF-A0A524K522-F1
#
_entry.id   AF-A0A524K522-F1
#
_cell.length_a   1.000
_cell.length_b   1.000
_cell.length_c   1.000
_cell.angle_alpha   90.00
_cell.angle_beta   90.00
_cell.angle_gamma   90.00
#
_symmetry.space_group_name_H-M   'P 1'
#
loop_
_entity.id
_entity.type
_entity.pdbx_description
1 polymer ?
#
loop_
_entity_poly.entity_id
_entity_poly.type
_entity_poly.pdbx_seq_one_letter_code
_entity_poly.pdbx_strand_id
1 'polypeptide(L)'
;MVALATTLVILRDERHVDPARAQLYFYNMASGAETELKTANGKTGVLDRIAFGTSTQVAVNAVTVTLAAYRSGVKLGGDLELRMTRGSSYSFFLADGPSGPRTFAVTASVEKE
;
A
#
# COMPACT_ATOMS: atom_id res chain seq x y z
N MET A 1 22.65 15.42 -11.41
CA MET A 1 22.01 14.88 -12.63
C MET A 1 21.15 13.72 -12.19
N VAL A 2 19.84 13.91 -12.03
CA VAL A 2 18.91 12.83 -11.61
C VAL A 2 18.51 12.11 -12.89
N ALA A 3 18.93 10.85 -13.04
CA ALA A 3 18.48 10.02 -14.15
C ALA A 3 16.96 9.80 -13.99
N LEU A 4 16.17 10.43 -14.85
CA LEU A 4 14.75 10.12 -14.98
C LEU A 4 14.66 8.69 -15.54
N ALA A 5 14.08 7.77 -14.76
CA ALA A 5 13.83 6.42 -15.24
C ALA A 5 12.94 6.49 -16.49
N THR A 6 13.43 5.98 -17.62
CA THR A 6 12.76 5.98 -18.93
C THR A 6 11.71 4.87 -19.08
N THR A 7 11.40 4.14 -18.01
CA THR A 7 10.48 3.00 -18.04
C THR A 7 9.15 3.37 -17.40
N LEU A 8 8.08 3.34 -18.19
CA LEU A 8 6.71 3.45 -17.69
C LEU A 8 6.28 2.11 -17.08
N VAL A 9 5.98 2.11 -15.78
CA VAL A 9 5.41 0.96 -15.08
C VAL A 9 3.90 1.15 -14.96
N ILE A 10 3.13 0.20 -15.48
CA ILE A 10 1.67 0.20 -15.37
C ILE A 10 1.28 -0.82 -14.29
N LEU A 11 0.66 -0.32 -13.22
CA LEU A 11 0.09 -1.13 -12.15
C LEU A 11 -1.42 -1.20 -12.37
N ARG A 12 -1.97 -2.41 -12.48
CA ARG A 12 -3.40 -2.62 -12.74
C ARG A 12 -4.11 -2.99 -11.46
N ASP A 13 -5.22 -2.31 -11.22
CA ASP A 13 -6.10 -2.59 -10.11
C ASP A 13 -7.25 -3.50 -10.57
N GLU A 14 -7.51 -4.54 -9.80
CA GLU A 14 -8.69 -5.38 -9.90
C GLU A 14 -9.90 -4.72 -9.24
N ARG A 15 -11.03 -4.78 -9.92
CA ARG A 15 -12.32 -4.30 -9.41
C ARG A 15 -12.67 -5.01 -8.10
N HIS A 16 -13.12 -4.23 -7.11
CA HIS A 16 -13.66 -4.78 -5.88
C HIS A 16 -15.01 -5.47 -6.11
N VAL A 17 -15.14 -6.73 -5.66
CA VAL A 17 -16.34 -7.56 -5.86
C VAL A 17 -17.01 -8.02 -4.56
N ASP A 18 -16.40 -7.78 -3.40
CA ASP A 18 -16.90 -8.23 -2.10
C ASP A 18 -17.44 -7.03 -1.29
N PRO A 19 -18.76 -6.76 -1.32
CA PRO A 19 -19.33 -5.63 -0.61
C PRO A 19 -19.28 -5.78 0.92
N ALA A 20 -19.02 -6.97 1.46
CA ALA A 20 -18.98 -7.20 2.91
C ALA A 20 -17.61 -6.88 3.53
N ARG A 21 -16.57 -6.82 2.70
CA ARG A 21 -15.18 -6.52 3.11
C ARG A 21 -14.70 -5.20 2.51
N ALA A 22 -13.57 -4.71 3.00
CA ALA A 22 -12.82 -3.64 2.36
C ALA A 22 -11.71 -4.25 1.49
N GLN A 23 -11.33 -3.60 0.41
CA GLN A 23 -10.18 -4.00 -0.39
C GLN A 23 -9.00 -3.09 -0.05
N LEU A 24 -7.84 -3.68 0.20
CA LEU A 24 -6.61 -2.94 0.49
C LEU A 24 -5.55 -3.33 -0.54
N TYR A 25 -5.08 -2.33 -1.29
CA TYR A 25 -3.90 -2.43 -2.14
C TYR A 25 -2.66 -1.92 -1.42
N PHE A 26 -1.53 -2.54 -1.72
CA PHE A 26 -0.21 -2.03 -1.40
C PHE A 26 0.62 -1.88 -2.68
N TYR A 27 1.13 -0.66 -2.93
CA TYR A 27 1.97 -0.34 -4.06
C TYR A 27 3.40 -0.08 -3.58
N ASN A 28 4.33 -0.93 -3.98
CA ASN A 28 5.74 -0.75 -3.68
C ASN A 28 6.44 -0.01 -4.83
N MET A 29 6.56 1.30 -4.69
CA MET A 29 7.27 2.19 -5.62
C MET A 29 8.61 2.69 -5.04
N ALA A 30 9.01 2.23 -3.86
CA ALA A 30 10.32 2.56 -3.29
C ALA A 30 11.38 1.59 -3.80
N SER A 31 12.49 2.15 -4.31
CA SER A 31 13.59 1.37 -4.84
C SER A 31 14.21 0.44 -3.78
N GLY A 32 14.80 -0.65 -4.26
CA GLY A 32 15.47 -1.66 -3.44
C GLY A 32 14.70 -2.98 -3.34
N ALA A 33 14.90 -3.70 -2.24
CA ALA A 33 14.38 -5.06 -2.05
C ALA A 33 12.85 -5.11 -1.84
N GLU A 34 12.32 -6.34 -1.85
CA GLU A 34 10.94 -6.67 -1.48
C GLU A 34 10.54 -6.00 -0.16
N THR A 35 9.27 -5.61 -0.09
CA THR A 35 8.68 -5.00 1.11
C THR A 35 7.46 -5.79 1.56
N GLU A 36 7.05 -5.55 2.79
CA GLU A 36 5.91 -6.19 3.45
C GLU A 36 5.02 -5.10 4.03
N LEU A 37 3.70 -5.28 3.99
CA LEU A 37 2.76 -4.43 4.71
C LEU A 37 2.32 -5.14 5.99
N LYS A 38 2.53 -4.48 7.13
CA LYS A 38 2.19 -5.01 8.45
C LYS A 38 1.41 -3.99 9.27
N THR A 39 0.86 -4.43 10.39
CA THR A 39 0.45 -3.51 11.46
C THR A 39 1.64 -2.67 11.92
N ALA A 40 1.40 -1.44 12.38
CA ALA A 40 2.46 -0.49 12.77
C ALA A 40 3.37 -0.98 13.93
N ASN A 41 2.91 -1.99 14.68
CA ASN A 41 3.71 -2.67 15.70
C ASN A 41 4.58 -3.82 15.14
N GLY A 42 4.52 -4.10 13.84
CA GLY A 42 5.28 -5.12 13.13
C GLY A 42 4.89 -6.57 13.40
N LYS A 43 3.86 -6.83 14.24
CA LYS A 43 3.53 -8.18 14.72
C LYS A 43 2.64 -8.97 13.77
N THR A 44 1.77 -8.31 13.03
CA THR A 44 0.79 -8.97 12.16
C THR A 44 1.10 -8.62 10.70
N GLY A 45 1.37 -9.65 9.89
CA GLY A 45 1.50 -9.52 8.44
C GLY A 45 0.14 -9.31 7.78
N VAL A 46 0.09 -8.42 6.80
CA VAL A 46 -1.11 -8.18 5.97
C VAL A 46 -0.85 -8.59 4.53
N LEU A 47 0.28 -8.16 3.97
CA LEU A 47 0.74 -8.53 2.64
C LEU A 47 2.26 -8.74 2.70
N ASP A 48 2.75 -9.83 2.12
CA ASP A 48 4.16 -10.20 2.20
C ASP A 48 4.83 -10.20 0.82
N ARG A 49 6.14 -9.94 0.80
CA ARG A 49 7.03 -10.10 -0.38
C ARG A 49 6.60 -9.35 -1.64
N ILE A 50 6.37 -8.05 -1.52
CA ILE A 50 5.97 -7.18 -2.62
C ILE A 50 7.21 -6.58 -3.28
N ALA A 51 7.51 -7.00 -4.50
CA ALA A 51 8.66 -6.53 -5.27
C ALA A 51 8.54 -5.04 -5.64
N PHE A 52 9.68 -4.38 -5.85
CA PHE A 52 9.70 -3.01 -6.38
C PHE A 52 8.99 -2.94 -7.75
N GLY A 53 8.20 -1.89 -7.95
CA GLY A 53 7.46 -1.68 -9.19
C GLY A 53 6.28 -2.64 -9.35
N THR A 54 5.78 -3.20 -8.25
CA THR A 54 4.59 -4.08 -8.24
C THR A 54 3.59 -3.62 -7.19
N SER A 55 2.35 -4.08 -7.34
CA SER A 55 1.30 -3.95 -6.35
C SER A 55 0.64 -5.29 -6.07
N THR A 56 0.04 -5.41 -4.90
CA THR A 56 -0.79 -6.56 -4.54
C THR A 56 -1.96 -6.10 -3.68
N GLN A 57 -2.98 -6.95 -3.54
CA GLN A 57 -4.22 -6.61 -2.83
C GLN A 57 -4.73 -7.73 -1.95
N VAL A 58 -5.50 -7.35 -0.94
CA VAL A 58 -6.22 -8.29 -0.07
C VAL A 58 -7.57 -7.70 0.33
N ALA A 59 -8.58 -8.57 0.39
CA ALA A 59 -9.87 -8.24 0.98
C ALA A 59 -9.86 -8.50 2.50
N VAL A 60 -10.11 -7.46 3.29
CA VAL A 60 -10.00 -7.45 4.76
C VAL A 60 -11.30 -7.02 5.41
N ASN A 61 -11.46 -7.34 6.69
CA ASN A 61 -12.60 -6.83 7.46
C ASN A 61 -12.55 -5.29 7.53
N ALA A 62 -13.73 -4.66 7.55
CA ALA A 62 -13.87 -3.23 7.76
C ALA A 62 -13.54 -2.88 9.22
N VAL A 63 -12.29 -2.49 9.46
CA VAL A 63 -11.75 -2.14 10.77
C VAL A 63 -10.90 -0.87 10.68
N THR A 64 -10.67 -0.23 11.83
CA THR A 64 -9.62 0.78 11.94
C THR A 64 -8.31 0.10 12.28
N VAL A 65 -7.25 0.37 11.52
CA VAL A 65 -5.93 -0.23 11.73
C VAL A 65 -4.84 0.74 11.29
N THR A 66 -3.73 0.75 12.03
CA THR A 66 -2.52 1.48 11.67
C THR A 66 -1.55 0.54 10.97
N LEU A 67 -1.15 0.88 9.75
CA LEU A 67 -0.30 0.05 8.91
C LEU A 67 1.02 0.74 8.62
N ALA A 68 2.07 -0.06 8.42
CA ALA A 68 3.38 0.42 8.00
C ALA A 68 4.04 -0.56 7.03
N ALA A 69 4.86 -0.04 6.13
CA ALA A 69 5.69 -0.85 5.26
C ALA A 69 6.98 -1.26 5.98
N TYR A 70 7.46 -2.47 5.71
CA TYR A 70 8.67 -3.03 6.29
C TYR A 70 9.57 -3.61 5.20
N ARG A 71 10.88 -3.58 5.44
CA ARG A 71 11.89 -4.30 4.67
C ARG A 71 12.87 -4.93 5.65
N SER A 72 12.99 -6.26 5.61
CA SER A 72 13.87 -7.01 6.51
C SER A 72 13.68 -6.64 7.99
N GLY A 73 12.42 -6.46 8.41
CA GLY A 73 12.07 -6.06 9.79
C GLY A 73 12.23 -4.58 10.12
N VAL A 74 12.80 -3.77 9.23
CA VAL A 74 12.94 -2.31 9.40
C VAL A 74 11.73 -1.61 8.82
N LYS A 75 11.10 -0.73 9.61
CA LYS A 75 9.97 0.10 9.16
C LYS A 75 10.45 1.14 8.14
N LEU A 76 9.69 1.31 7.06
CA LEU A 76 9.94 2.27 5.99
C LEU A 76 8.86 3.34 5.97
N GLY A 77 9.27 4.61 5.88
CA GLY A 77 8.35 5.75 5.90
C GLY A 77 7.56 5.87 7.20
N GLY A 78 6.39 6.52 7.12
CA GLY A 78 5.47 6.66 8.24
C GLY A 78 4.46 5.52 8.32
N ASP A 79 3.87 5.34 9.50
CA ASP A 79 2.66 4.54 9.66
C ASP A 79 1.40 5.38 9.41
N LEU A 80 0.35 4.76 8.89
CA LEU A 80 -0.90 5.42 8.52
C LEU A 80 -2.09 4.70 9.16
N GLU A 81 -2.95 5.43 9.85
CA GLU A 81 -4.25 4.93 10.29
C GLU A 81 -5.23 4.91 9.12
N LEU A 82 -5.75 3.73 8.80
CA LEU A 82 -6.81 3.54 7.82
C LEU A 82 -8.10 3.17 8.55
N ARG A 83 -9.16 3.95 8.31
CA ARG A 83 -10.51 3.66 8.79
C ARG A 83 -11.28 2.99 7.66
N MET A 84 -11.21 1.66 7.59
CA MET A 84 -11.76 0.91 6.48
C MET A 84 -13.26 0.68 6.62
N THR A 85 -14.01 0.97 5.55
CA THR A 85 -15.44 0.72 5.43
C THR A 85 -15.73 -0.39 4.43
N ARG A 86 -16.85 -1.12 4.65
CA ARG A 86 -17.31 -2.19 3.77
C ARG A 86 -17.56 -1.67 2.35
N GLY A 87 -17.18 -2.46 1.35
CA GLY A 87 -17.33 -2.13 -0.06
C GLY A 87 -16.32 -1.11 -0.61
N SER A 88 -15.53 -0.46 0.25
CA SER A 88 -14.55 0.54 -0.18
C SER A 88 -13.20 -0.08 -0.52
N SER A 89 -12.47 0.57 -1.44
CA SER A 89 -11.09 0.23 -1.80
C SER A 89 -10.12 1.30 -1.31
N TYR A 90 -9.03 0.85 -0.70
CA TYR A 90 -7.97 1.68 -0.15
C TYR A 90 -6.65 1.32 -0.82
N SER A 91 -5.83 2.32 -1.08
CA SER A 91 -4.52 2.18 -1.69
C SER A 91 -3.47 2.74 -0.75
N PHE A 92 -2.55 1.88 -0.28
CA PHE A 92 -1.39 2.27 0.51
C PHE A 92 -0.15 2.30 -0.40
N PHE A 93 0.53 3.43 -0.44
CA PHE A 93 1.71 3.63 -1.29
C PHE A 93 2.96 3.74 -0.44
N LEU A 94 4.02 3.05 -0.88
CA LEU A 94 5.39 3.28 -0.43
C LEU A 94 6.18 3.84 -1.63
N ALA A 95 6.84 4.97 -1.46
CA ALA A 95 7.61 5.63 -2.52
C ALA A 95 8.92 6.20 -1.99
N ASP A 96 9.91 6.39 -2.86
CA ASP A 96 11.09 7.17 -2.50
C ASP A 96 10.74 8.66 -2.40
N GLY A 97 11.30 9.33 -1.38
CA GLY A 97 11.18 10.77 -1.17
C GLY A 97 12.55 11.42 -0.97
N PRO A 98 12.61 12.77 -0.95
CA PRO A 98 13.89 13.50 -0.83
C PRO A 98 14.68 13.18 0.44
N SER A 99 14.00 12.81 1.52
CA SER A 99 14.57 12.47 2.84
C SER A 99 14.53 10.97 3.15
N GLY A 100 14.25 10.13 2.15
CA GLY A 100 14.09 8.68 2.30
C GLY A 100 12.68 8.19 1.96
N PRO A 101 12.39 6.90 2.20
CA PRO A 101 11.09 6.30 1.89
C PRO A 101 9.96 7.03 2.61
N ARG A 102 8.86 7.26 1.88
CA ARG A 102 7.65 7.90 2.40
C ARG A 102 6.43 7.05 2.09
N THR A 103 5.41 7.18 2.92
CA THR A 103 4.14 6.49 2.77
C THR A 103 3.00 7.49 2.66
N PHE A 104 1.97 7.14 1.89
CA PHE A 104 0.72 7.88 1.82
C PHE A 104 -0.40 6.91 1.42
N ALA A 105 -1.65 7.27 1.71
CA ALA A 105 -2.80 6.44 1.36
C ALA A 105 -3.86 7.25 0.63
N VAL A 106 -4.59 6.58 -0.25
CA VAL A 106 -5.72 7.14 -1.00
C VAL A 106 -6.90 6.20 -0.85
N THR A 107 -8.10 6.76 -0.75
CA THR A 107 -9.34 5.99 -0.80
C THR A 107 -9.94 6.15 -2.18
N ALA A 108 -10.34 5.06 -2.81
CA ALA A 108 -11.05 5.11 -4.07
C ALA A 108 -12.41 5.81 -3.85
N SER A 109 -12.59 6.95 -4.49
CA SER A 109 -13.87 7.64 -4.58
C SER A 109 -14.48 7.31 -5.94
N VAL A 110 -15.69 6.76 -5.94
CA VAL A 110 -16.58 6.87 -7.10
C VAL A 110 -17.25 8.23 -7.03
N GLU A 111 -17.07 9.04 -8.07
CA GLU A 111 -17.94 10.20 -8.29
C GLU A 111 -19.37 9.66 -8.35
N LYS A 112 -20.24 10.15 -7.47
CA LYS A 112 -21.66 9.82 -7.53
C LYS A 112 -22.22 10.60 -8.72
N GLU A 113 -22.66 9.87 -9.74
CA GLU A 113 -23.48 10.41 -10.83
C GLU A 113 -24.79 11.00 -10.29
#